data_AF-A0A1Q7FM85-F1
#
_entry.id   AF-A0A1Q7FM85-F1
#
_cell.length_a   1.000
_cell.length_b   1.000
_cell.length_c   1.000
_cell.angle_alpha   90.00
_cell.angle_beta   90.00
_cell.angle_gamma   90.00
#
_symmetry.space_group_name_H-M   'P 1'
#
loop_
_entity.id
_entity.type
_entity.pdbx_description
1 polymer ?
#
loop_
_entity_poly.entity_id
_entity_poly.type
_entity_poly.pdbx_seq_one_letter_code
_entity_poly.pdbx_strand_id
1 'polypeptide(L)'
;MDGSETIQALYEYDPYGRRTKPSGDRDTDFGFTGYFTHAQSALLLAPFRAFDPSLARWISQDPLGPTALDLNLYRYVRKYPSTEVDSTGERLRRHDLFRLVLKVGLSMPTKC
;
A
#
# COMPACT_ATOMS: atom_id res chain seq x y z
N MET A 1 15.64 10.61 -13.80
CA MET A 1 16.55 11.11 -14.84
C MET A 1 16.64 12.61 -14.69
N ASP A 2 17.79 13.20 -14.97
CA ASP A 2 17.90 14.66 -15.09
C ASP A 2 17.50 15.12 -16.50
N GLY A 3 17.51 16.44 -16.74
CA GLY A 3 17.23 17.03 -18.05
C GLY A 3 18.26 16.70 -19.14
N SER A 4 19.31 15.94 -18.79
CA SER A 4 20.33 15.39 -19.71
C SER A 4 20.23 13.86 -19.84
N GLU A 5 19.08 13.28 -19.47
CA GLU A 5 18.77 11.84 -19.60
C GLU A 5 19.71 10.90 -18.82
N THR A 6 20.47 11.43 -17.87
CA THR A 6 21.36 10.62 -17.04
C THR A 6 20.57 9.98 -15.89
N ILE A 7 20.83 8.70 -15.62
CA ILE A 7 20.25 7.97 -14.50
C ILE A 7 20.90 8.48 -13.21
N GLN A 8 20.11 9.15 -12.37
CA GLN A 8 20.55 9.74 -11.10
C GLN A 8 20.44 8.75 -9.93
N ALA A 9 19.53 7.77 -10.03
CA ALA A 9 19.39 6.65 -9.11
C ALA A 9 18.61 5.51 -9.76
N LEU A 10 18.99 4.28 -9.45
CA LEU A 10 18.25 3.07 -9.78
C LEU A 10 17.78 2.42 -8.49
N TYR A 11 16.51 2.09 -8.44
CA TYR A 11 15.89 1.35 -7.35
C TYR A 11 15.23 0.09 -7.88
N GLU A 12 15.49 -1.01 -7.21
CA GLU A 12 14.82 -2.28 -7.44
C GLU A 12 13.99 -2.63 -6.21
N TYR A 13 12.90 -3.36 -6.45
CA TYR A 13 11.98 -3.78 -5.40
C TYR A 13 11.70 -5.26 -5.56
N ASP A 14 11.71 -5.99 -4.45
CA ASP A 14 11.08 -7.32 -4.43
C ASP A 14 9.54 -7.19 -4.51
N PRO A 15 8.79 -8.29 -4.67
CA PRO A 15 7.33 -8.23 -4.77
C PRO A 15 6.67 -7.54 -3.57
N TYR A 16 7.26 -7.60 -2.38
CA TYR A 16 6.74 -6.97 -1.16
C TYR A 16 7.38 -5.59 -0.88
N GLY A 17 8.09 -5.00 -1.83
CA GLY A 17 8.62 -3.65 -1.69
C GLY A 17 9.89 -3.50 -0.89
N ARG A 18 10.63 -4.59 -0.62
CA ARG A 18 12.00 -4.45 -0.10
C ARG A 18 12.85 -3.79 -1.18
N ARG A 19 13.41 -2.64 -0.84
CA ARG A 19 14.16 -1.78 -1.76
C ARG A 19 15.65 -2.12 -1.75
N THR A 20 16.22 -2.29 -2.93
CA THR A 20 17.67 -2.24 -3.17
C THR A 20 17.99 -1.04 -4.05
N LYS A 21 19.17 -0.44 -3.88
CA LYS A 21 19.66 0.68 -4.69
C LYS A 21 20.95 0.26 -5.41
N PRO A 22 20.86 -0.33 -6.60
CA PRO A 22 22.05 -0.79 -7.31
C PRO A 22 22.98 0.35 -7.74
N SER A 23 22.45 1.57 -7.96
CA SER A 23 23.26 2.72 -8.37
C SER A 23 22.66 4.09 -8.04
N GLY A 24 23.50 5.12 -8.08
CA GLY A 24 23.16 6.53 -7.90
C GLY A 24 23.41 7.06 -6.48
N ASP A 25 23.52 8.38 -6.37
CA ASP A 25 23.82 9.12 -5.14
C ASP A 25 22.61 9.90 -4.60
N ARG A 26 21.53 10.00 -5.38
CA ARG A 26 20.28 10.67 -4.95
C ARG A 26 19.31 9.72 -4.25
N ASP A 27 18.70 10.21 -3.18
CA ASP A 27 17.65 9.51 -2.45
C ASP A 27 16.26 10.03 -2.79
N THR A 28 15.26 9.15 -2.64
CA THR A 28 13.84 9.47 -2.77
C THR A 28 13.10 9.02 -1.53
N ASP A 29 12.24 9.91 -1.05
CA ASP A 29 11.33 9.65 0.06
C ASP A 29 10.18 8.75 -0.37
N PHE A 30 9.79 8.77 -1.65
CA PHE A 30 8.69 7.96 -2.17
C PHE A 30 9.21 6.78 -3.00
N GLY A 31 8.59 5.60 -2.80
CA GLY A 31 9.04 4.37 -3.43
C GLY A 31 7.91 3.39 -3.72
N PHE A 32 7.99 2.21 -3.12
CA PHE A 32 7.07 1.10 -3.37
C PHE A 32 5.60 1.53 -3.27
N THR A 33 4.85 1.32 -4.36
CA THR A 33 3.42 1.67 -4.48
C THR A 33 3.04 3.13 -4.15
N GLY A 34 4.02 4.04 -4.16
CA GLY A 34 3.83 5.45 -3.84
C GLY A 34 3.86 5.78 -2.35
N TYR A 35 4.24 4.84 -1.49
CA TYR A 35 4.38 5.10 -0.05
C TYR A 35 5.61 5.96 0.25
N PHE A 36 5.49 6.74 1.33
CA PHE A 36 6.63 7.43 1.93
C PHE A 36 7.51 6.44 2.70
N THR A 37 8.81 6.45 2.47
CA THR A 37 9.77 5.56 3.11
C THR A 37 10.37 6.26 4.33
N HIS A 38 10.02 5.79 5.52
CA HIS A 38 10.64 6.28 6.74
C HIS A 38 12.00 5.61 6.94
N ALA A 39 13.07 6.29 6.52
CA ALA A 39 14.42 5.72 6.43
C ALA A 39 14.93 5.10 7.74
N GLN A 40 14.64 5.72 8.90
CA GLN A 40 15.13 5.25 10.19
C GLN A 40 14.55 3.89 10.59
N SER A 41 13.31 3.58 10.21
CA SER A 41 12.66 2.31 10.55
C SER A 41 12.49 1.37 9.36
N ALA A 42 12.87 1.80 8.15
CA ALA A 42 12.60 1.13 6.88
C ALA A 42 11.11 0.80 6.63
N LEU A 43 10.19 1.49 7.32
CA LEU A 43 8.75 1.30 7.15
C LEU A 43 8.26 2.12 5.96
N LEU A 44 7.29 1.56 5.25
CA LEU A 44 6.58 2.22 4.17
C LEU A 44 5.26 2.76 4.71
N LEU A 45 5.10 4.09 4.70
CA LEU A 45 3.95 4.78 5.26
C LEU A 45 2.89 4.98 4.18
N ALA A 46 1.81 4.22 4.29
CA ALA A 46 0.56 4.47 3.60
C ALA A 46 -0.29 5.46 4.43
N PRO A 47 -1.32 6.10 3.83
CA PRO A 47 -2.19 7.05 4.53
C PRO A 47 -2.72 6.59 5.90
N PHE A 48 -3.10 5.32 6.03
CA PHE A 48 -3.73 4.81 7.27
C PHE A 48 -2.89 3.79 8.04
N ARG A 49 -1.82 3.25 7.45
CA ARG A 49 -1.00 2.20 8.07
C ARG A 49 0.45 2.28 7.65
N ALA A 50 1.32 1.81 8.54
CA ALA A 50 2.72 1.54 8.22
C ALA A 50 2.90 0.06 7.83
N PHE A 51 3.61 -0.16 6.74
CA PHE A 51 3.90 -1.47 6.17
C PHE A 51 5.38 -1.80 6.35
N ASP A 52 5.66 -3.02 6.78
CA ASP A 52 7.01 -3.54 6.90
C ASP A 52 7.29 -4.49 5.71
N PRO A 53 8.10 -4.06 4.72
CA PRO A 53 8.46 -4.90 3.59
C PRO A 53 9.39 -6.05 3.98
N SER A 54 10.13 -5.93 5.09
CA SER A 54 10.94 -7.04 5.63
C SER A 54 10.07 -8.16 6.18
N LEU A 55 8.91 -7.84 6.74
CA LEU A 55 7.96 -8.84 7.25
C LEU A 55 6.82 -9.15 6.29
N ALA A 56 6.76 -8.47 5.14
CA ALA A 56 5.68 -8.58 4.15
C ALA A 56 4.28 -8.35 4.76
N ARG A 57 4.16 -7.44 5.73
CA ARG A 57 2.90 -7.21 6.47
C ARG A 57 2.76 -5.79 7.00
N TRP A 58 1.51 -5.39 7.27
CA TRP A 58 1.22 -4.20 8.06
C TRP A 58 1.64 -4.40 9.51
N ILE A 59 2.12 -3.34 10.17
CA ILE A 59 2.49 -3.41 11.60
C ILE A 59 1.31 -3.12 12.54
N SER A 60 0.25 -2.51 12.01
CA SER A 60 -1.02 -2.29 12.69
C SER A 60 -2.15 -3.10 12.03
N GLN A 61 -3.19 -3.40 12.80
CA GLN A 61 -4.40 -4.03 12.27
C GLN A 61 -5.09 -3.12 11.25
N ASP A 62 -5.76 -3.72 10.26
CA ASP A 62 -6.64 -3.01 9.33
C ASP A 62 -7.69 -2.20 10.12
N PRO A 63 -7.78 -0.86 9.94
CA PRO A 63 -8.73 -0.02 10.65
C PRO A 63 -10.19 -0.43 10.45
N LEU A 64 -10.46 -1.23 9.42
CA LEU A 64 -11.81 -1.65 9.05
C LEU A 64 -12.15 -3.00 9.67
N GLY A 65 -11.17 -3.62 10.33
CA GLY A 65 -11.33 -4.84 11.10
C GLY A 65 -12.07 -5.91 10.29
N PRO A 66 -13.14 -6.51 10.84
CA PRO A 66 -13.92 -7.54 10.14
C PRO A 66 -14.48 -7.11 8.77
N THR A 67 -14.65 -5.81 8.51
CA THR A 67 -15.18 -5.29 7.23
C THR A 67 -14.12 -5.20 6.12
N ALA A 68 -12.86 -5.51 6.42
CA ALA A 68 -11.77 -5.57 5.44
C ALA A 68 -11.86 -6.79 4.49
N LEU A 69 -12.85 -7.68 4.66
CA LEU A 69 -13.04 -8.92 3.90
C LEU A 69 -11.80 -9.84 3.91
N ASP A 70 -11.01 -9.74 4.98
CA ASP A 70 -9.81 -10.51 5.22
C ASP A 70 -9.79 -10.99 6.69
N LEU A 71 -9.42 -12.25 6.92
CA LEU A 71 -9.26 -12.82 8.25
C LEU A 71 -7.93 -12.42 8.90
N ASN A 72 -6.93 -12.07 8.09
CA ASN A 72 -5.65 -11.59 8.58
C ASN A 72 -5.55 -10.08 8.37
N LEU A 73 -5.86 -9.33 9.44
CA LEU A 73 -5.87 -7.86 9.44
C LEU A 73 -4.49 -7.21 9.24
N TYR A 74 -3.42 -8.00 9.20
CA TYR A 74 -2.07 -7.53 8.94
C TYR A 74 -1.57 -7.88 7.53
N ARG A 75 -2.36 -8.63 6.74
CA ARG A 75 -1.93 -9.13 5.44
C ARG A 75 -1.89 -8.02 4.40
N TYR A 76 -0.82 -7.98 3.61
CA TYR A 76 -0.74 -7.16 2.42
C TYR A 76 -1.38 -7.88 1.22
N VAL A 77 -2.34 -7.22 0.59
CA VAL A 77 -2.96 -7.57 -0.72
C VAL A 77 -3.16 -9.06 -1.00
N ARG A 78 -3.72 -9.79 -0.01
CA ARG A 78 -4.02 -11.24 -0.10
C ARG A 78 -2.86 -12.13 -0.55
N LYS A 79 -1.60 -11.70 -0.38
CA LYS A 79 -0.37 -12.34 -0.87
C LYS A 79 -0.16 -12.29 -2.39
N TYR A 80 -0.79 -11.35 -3.09
CA TYR A 80 -0.60 -11.12 -4.54
C TYR A 80 0.03 -9.75 -4.84
N PRO A 81 1.22 -9.43 -4.29
CA PRO A 81 1.74 -8.06 -4.35
C PRO A 81 2.33 -7.66 -5.71
N SER A 82 2.52 -8.63 -6.62
CA SER A 82 2.88 -8.37 -8.01
C SER A 82 1.70 -7.93 -8.88
N THR A 83 0.45 -8.16 -8.45
CA THR A 83 -0.76 -7.85 -9.24
C THR A 83 -1.75 -6.96 -8.49
N GLU A 84 -1.59 -6.79 -7.18
CA GLU A 84 -2.46 -5.99 -6.34
C GLU A 84 -1.68 -4.94 -5.55
N VAL A 85 -2.32 -3.79 -5.33
CA VAL A 85 -1.77 -2.64 -4.59
C VAL A 85 -2.83 -2.13 -3.63
N ASP A 86 -2.43 -1.79 -2.40
CA ASP A 86 -3.28 -1.14 -1.38
C ASP A 86 -2.78 0.29 -1.11
N SER A 87 -3.06 1.24 -1.99
CA SER A 87 -2.47 2.59 -1.93
C SER A 87 -2.80 3.38 -0.66
N THR A 88 -3.89 3.05 0.04
CA THR A 88 -4.33 3.73 1.27
C THR A 88 -3.83 3.05 2.53
N GLY A 89 -3.50 1.75 2.45
CA GLY A 89 -3.36 0.92 3.64
C GLY A 89 -4.71 0.61 4.27
N GLU A 90 -5.77 0.58 3.46
CA GLU A 90 -7.10 0.17 3.86
C GLU A 90 -7.65 -0.66 2.70
N ARG A 91 -7.67 -1.98 2.84
CA ARG A 91 -8.04 -2.80 1.69
C ARG A 91 -9.52 -2.61 1.36
N LEU A 92 -9.77 -2.10 0.16
CA LEU A 92 -11.02 -2.16 -0.59
C LEU A 92 -10.71 -2.33 -2.08
N ARG A 93 -11.28 -3.34 -2.74
CA ARG A 93 -11.34 -3.39 -4.22
C ARG A 93 -12.71 -3.81 -4.77
N ARG A 94 -13.20 -2.96 -5.68
CA ARG A 94 -14.25 -3.03 -6.73
C ARG A 94 -15.69 -3.45 -6.37
N HIS A 95 -15.94 -4.16 -5.28
CA HIS A 95 -17.31 -4.35 -4.76
C HIS A 95 -17.64 -3.42 -3.58
N ASP A 96 -16.80 -2.41 -3.33
CA ASP A 96 -16.87 -1.54 -2.15
C ASP A 96 -17.88 -0.40 -2.26
N LEU A 97 -18.84 -0.51 -3.17
CA LEU A 97 -20.06 0.31 -3.18
C LEU A 97 -20.78 0.27 -1.82
N PHE A 98 -20.54 -0.75 -0.99
CA PHE A 98 -21.14 -0.87 0.33
C PHE A 98 -20.42 -0.08 1.45
N ARG A 99 -19.14 0.30 1.30
CA ARG A 99 -18.52 1.25 2.25
C ARG A 99 -19.10 2.68 2.12
N LEU A 100 -19.72 3.00 0.98
CA LEU A 100 -20.41 4.27 0.68
C LEU A 100 -21.83 4.34 1.26
N VAL A 101 -22.47 3.20 1.56
CA VAL A 101 -23.89 3.11 1.92
C VAL A 101 -24.11 3.02 3.44
N LEU A 102 -23.28 2.25 4.17
CA LEU A 102 -23.45 2.07 5.62
C LEU A 102 -22.71 3.09 6.50
N LYS A 103 -21.72 3.84 5.99
CA LYS A 103 -21.08 4.91 6.76
C LYS A 103 -21.93 6.20 6.80
N VAL A 104 -22.94 6.31 5.92
CA VAL A 104 -23.86 7.47 5.77
C VAL A 104 -25.35 7.08 5.98
N GLY A 105 -25.65 5.83 6.33
CA GLY A 105 -27.03 5.39 6.63
C GLY A 105 -28.02 5.54 5.47
N LEU A 106 -27.58 5.35 4.22
CA LEU A 106 -28.48 5.41 3.06
C LEU A 106 -28.93 4.00 2.66
N SER A 107 -30.24 3.76 2.59
CA SER A 107 -30.81 2.49 2.09
C SER A 107 -30.63 2.38 0.58
N MET A 108 -30.33 1.19 0.06
CA MET A 108 -30.28 0.94 -1.38
C MET A 108 -31.71 0.95 -1.98
N PRO A 109 -31.92 1.50 -3.20
CA PRO A 109 -33.18 1.35 -3.91
C PRO A 109 -33.32 -0.09 -4.40
N THR A 110 -34.46 -0.70 -4.06
CA THR A 110 -34.97 -1.93 -4.68
C THR A 110 -35.10 -1.71 -6.19
N LYS A 111 -34.48 -2.59 -6.98
CA LYS A 111 -34.65 -2.59 -8.43
C LYS A 111 -36.11 -2.90 -8.78
N CYS A 112 -36.73 -2.06 -9.60
CA CYS A 112 -37.79 -2.47 -10.52
C CYS A 112 -37.17 -3.12 -11.76
#